data_AF-A0A0W8FFF8-F1
#
_entry.id   AF-A0A0W8FFF8-F1
#
_cell.length_a   1.000
_cell.length_b   1.000
_cell.length_c   1.000
_cell.angle_alpha   90.00
_cell.angle_beta   90.00
_cell.angle_gamma   90.00
#
_symmetry.space_group_name_H-M   'P 1'
#
loop_
_entity.id
_entity.type
_entity.pdbx_description
1 polymer ?
#
loop_
_entity_poly.entity_id
_entity_poly.type
_entity_poly.pdbx_seq_one_letter_code
_entity_poly.pdbx_strand_id
1 'polypeptide(L)'
;MELKEQLTSVPGMLRPFKAFLMEAGLLDGDQIVYYGCPGTCTPFIELLGFAIRDLPFEQVFVPYVDESKAKKIRLVRDVGMQVSDESAVPNPTVAVLMGGLSMPNVPVTKEQVKEVIDSHHASSLVGVSFMKMFEKTGWLKTFDFNLLIDATIDPVDVWR
;
A
#
# COMPACT_ATOMS: atom_id res chain seq x y z
N MET A 1 -12.13 -12.66 5.86
CA MET A 1 -10.92 -13.20 5.23
C MET A 1 -10.35 -14.32 6.08
N GLU A 2 -9.69 -15.30 5.47
CA GLU A 2 -9.04 -16.44 6.13
C GLU A 2 -7.51 -16.23 6.10
N LEU A 3 -6.81 -16.55 7.20
CA LEU A 3 -5.35 -16.49 7.26
C LEU A 3 -4.75 -17.58 6.33
N LYS A 4 -3.94 -17.17 5.35
CA LYS A 4 -3.29 -18.11 4.41
C LYS A 4 -1.91 -18.58 4.87
N GLU A 5 -1.11 -17.68 5.44
CA GLU A 5 0.22 -17.99 5.93
C GLU A 5 0.64 -17.01 7.03
N GLN A 6 1.62 -17.40 7.83
CA GLN A 6 2.24 -16.54 8.83
C GLN A 6 3.75 -16.52 8.60
N LEU A 7 4.27 -15.35 8.24
CA LEU A 7 5.68 -15.11 7.96
C LEU A 7 6.26 -14.13 8.98
N THR A 8 7.58 -14.06 9.07
CA THR A 8 8.28 -13.23 10.05
C THR A 8 9.19 -12.20 9.38
N SER A 9 9.46 -11.11 10.12
CA SER A 9 10.37 -10.04 9.73
C SER A 9 9.96 -9.31 8.45
N VAL A 10 10.79 -8.37 8.00
CA VAL A 10 10.56 -7.58 6.78
C VAL A 10 10.33 -8.45 5.53
N PRO A 11 11.07 -9.54 5.26
CA PRO A 11 10.80 -10.39 4.11
C PRO A 11 9.39 -11.00 4.11
N GLY A 12 8.80 -11.21 5.29
CA GLY A 12 7.44 -11.75 5.44
C GLY A 12 6.34 -10.84 4.91
N MET A 13 6.56 -9.52 4.84
CA MET A 13 5.64 -8.60 4.14
C MET A 13 6.01 -8.40 2.67
N LEU A 14 7.31 -8.45 2.33
CA LEU A 14 7.76 -8.09 0.98
C LEU A 14 7.56 -9.20 -0.06
N ARG A 15 7.83 -10.45 0.31
CA ARG A 15 7.75 -11.58 -0.63
C ARG A 15 6.32 -11.87 -1.08
N PRO A 16 5.31 -11.94 -0.18
CA PRO A 16 3.94 -12.16 -0.62
C PRO A 16 3.41 -11.01 -1.48
N PHE A 17 3.79 -9.76 -1.15
CA PHE A 17 3.42 -8.61 -1.96
C PHE A 17 3.96 -8.72 -3.40
N LYS A 18 5.26 -9.02 -3.56
CA LYS A 18 5.86 -9.22 -4.88
C LYS A 18 5.23 -10.40 -5.62
N ALA A 19 5.04 -11.54 -4.95
CA ALA A 19 4.47 -12.74 -5.54
C ALA A 19 3.05 -12.48 -6.07
N PHE A 20 2.20 -11.85 -5.27
CA PHE A 20 0.85 -11.47 -5.68
C PHE A 20 0.84 -10.63 -6.96
N LEU A 21 1.71 -9.62 -7.06
CA LEU A 21 1.77 -8.76 -8.24
C LEU A 21 2.27 -9.50 -9.49
N MET A 22 3.18 -10.46 -9.34
CA MET A 22 3.64 -11.30 -10.45
C MET A 22 2.55 -12.27 -10.95
N GLU A 23 1.66 -12.70 -10.06
CA GLU A 23 0.56 -13.63 -10.36
C GLU A 23 -0.71 -12.91 -10.84
N ALA A 24 -0.80 -11.59 -10.65
CA ALA A 24 -1.97 -10.77 -10.98
C ALA A 24 -2.16 -10.52 -12.50
N GLY A 25 -1.24 -11.00 -13.36
CA GLY A 25 -1.35 -10.86 -14.82
C GLY A 25 -1.16 -9.43 -15.33
N LEU A 26 -0.40 -8.61 -14.60
CA LEU A 26 -0.12 -7.21 -14.94
C LEU A 26 0.77 -7.09 -16.17
N LEU A 27 0.57 -6.00 -16.91
CA LEU A 27 1.35 -5.62 -18.09
C LEU A 27 2.40 -4.57 -17.75
N ASP A 28 3.39 -4.43 -18.62
CA ASP A 28 4.37 -3.34 -18.54
C ASP A 28 3.66 -1.97 -18.54
N GLY A 29 4.01 -1.13 -17.58
CA GLY A 29 3.44 0.19 -17.39
C GLY A 29 2.17 0.23 -16.53
N ASP A 30 1.61 -0.93 -16.13
CA ASP A 30 0.49 -0.95 -15.19
C ASP A 30 0.84 -0.23 -13.88
N GLN A 31 -0.14 0.47 -13.32
CA GLN A 31 0.07 1.28 -12.12
C GLN A 31 -0.25 0.51 -10.83
N ILE A 32 0.71 0.56 -9.90
CA ILE A 32 0.52 0.24 -8.49
C ILE A 32 0.35 1.56 -7.74
N VAL A 33 -0.88 1.86 -7.30
CA VAL A 33 -1.20 3.13 -6.63
C VAL A 33 -1.38 2.89 -5.14
N TYR A 34 -0.54 3.55 -4.34
CA TYR A 34 -0.55 3.47 -2.89
C TYR A 34 -1.29 4.66 -2.29
N TYR A 35 -2.37 4.40 -1.57
CA TYR A 35 -3.12 5.38 -0.80
C TYR A 35 -2.70 5.27 0.67
N GLY A 36 -2.18 6.36 1.24
CA GLY A 36 -1.64 6.31 2.59
C GLY A 36 -1.42 7.67 3.24
N CYS A 37 -1.24 7.65 4.56
CA CYS A 37 -0.92 8.86 5.32
C CYS A 37 0.50 9.33 4.99
N PRO A 38 0.69 10.58 4.55
CA PRO A 38 2.02 11.13 4.31
C PRO A 38 2.85 11.12 5.60
N GLY A 39 4.13 10.77 5.48
CA GLY A 39 5.07 10.71 6.61
C GLY A 39 5.09 9.36 7.32
N THR A 40 3.93 8.83 7.73
CA THR A 40 3.88 7.55 8.48
C THR A 40 3.76 6.34 7.58
N CYS A 41 2.97 6.40 6.50
CA CYS A 41 2.84 5.29 5.55
C CYS A 41 3.95 5.31 4.49
N THR A 42 4.49 6.49 4.15
CA THR A 42 5.46 6.67 3.07
C THR A 42 6.68 5.74 3.17
N PRO A 43 7.34 5.56 4.34
CA PRO A 43 8.49 4.65 4.43
C PRO A 43 8.15 3.19 4.13
N PHE A 44 6.94 2.74 4.52
CA PHE A 44 6.49 1.38 4.21
C PHE A 44 6.11 1.22 2.74
N ILE A 45 5.52 2.27 2.14
CA ILE A 45 5.24 2.31 0.70
C ILE A 45 6.54 2.23 -0.10
N GLU A 46 7.56 3.01 0.26
CA GLU A 46 8.87 2.96 -0.38
C GLU A 46 9.55 1.59 -0.20
N LEU A 47 9.40 0.98 0.98
CA LEU A 47 9.90 -0.37 1.26
C LEU A 47 9.20 -1.45 0.41
N LEU A 48 7.86 -1.38 0.28
CA LEU A 48 7.10 -2.25 -0.62
C LEU A 48 7.50 -2.02 -2.09
N GLY A 49 7.62 -0.76 -2.48
CA GLY A 49 8.04 -0.36 -3.81
C GLY A 49 9.44 -0.86 -4.15
N PHE A 50 10.33 -0.90 -3.16
CA PHE A 50 11.68 -1.43 -3.35
C PHE A 50 11.67 -2.92 -3.62
N ALA A 51 10.74 -3.67 -3.01
CA ALA A 51 10.60 -5.11 -3.26
C ALA A 51 10.27 -5.43 -4.72
N ILE A 52 9.55 -4.53 -5.41
CA ILE A 52 9.12 -4.68 -6.80
C ILE A 52 9.86 -3.78 -7.79
N ARG A 53 10.98 -3.17 -7.38
CA ARG A 53 11.74 -2.19 -8.19
C ARG A 53 12.25 -2.71 -9.54
N ASP A 54 12.35 -4.03 -9.67
CA ASP A 54 12.80 -4.74 -10.87
C ASP A 54 11.64 -5.14 -11.79
N LEU A 55 10.39 -4.89 -11.39
CA LEU A 55 9.19 -5.14 -12.19
C LEU A 55 8.84 -3.90 -13.02
N PRO A 56 8.28 -4.08 -14.23
CA PRO A 56 8.03 -3.00 -15.17
C PRO A 56 6.74 -2.21 -14.86
N PHE A 57 6.44 -1.96 -13.57
CA PHE A 57 5.23 -1.29 -13.13
C PHE A 57 5.49 0.17 -12.78
N GLU A 58 4.53 1.05 -13.05
CA GLU A 58 4.59 2.43 -12.56
C GLU A 58 4.06 2.50 -11.13
N GLN A 59 4.87 3.03 -10.22
CA GLN A 59 4.51 3.15 -8.82
C GLN A 59 4.11 4.59 -8.49
N VAL A 60 2.95 4.77 -7.86
CA VAL A 60 2.37 6.09 -7.57
C VAL A 60 1.93 6.16 -6.11
N PHE A 61 2.33 7.21 -5.41
CA PHE A 61 1.81 7.53 -4.09
C PHE A 61 0.71 8.60 -4.19
N VAL A 62 -0.43 8.33 -3.55
CA VAL A 62 -1.51 9.29 -3.35
C VAL A 62 -1.60 9.59 -1.85
N PRO A 63 -1.35 10.85 -1.41
CA PRO A 63 -1.49 11.21 -0.01
C PRO A 63 -2.97 11.22 0.36
N TYR A 64 -3.32 10.42 1.36
CA TYR A 64 -4.70 10.11 1.72
C TYR A 64 -5.47 9.53 0.53
N VAL A 65 -6.43 10.29 -0.01
CA VAL A 65 -7.17 9.99 -1.25
C VAL A 65 -7.23 11.21 -2.17
N ASP A 66 -6.32 12.16 -1.99
CA ASP A 66 -6.25 13.37 -2.81
C ASP A 66 -5.40 13.11 -4.07
N GLU A 67 -6.06 12.63 -5.11
CA GLU A 67 -5.44 12.26 -6.39
C GLU A 67 -4.76 13.44 -7.10
N SER A 68 -5.18 14.68 -6.82
CA SER A 68 -4.54 15.88 -7.37
C SER A 68 -3.10 16.05 -6.87
N LYS A 69 -2.75 15.39 -5.76
CA LYS A 69 -1.43 15.39 -5.15
C LYS A 69 -0.65 14.11 -5.44
N ALA A 70 -1.11 13.27 -6.36
CA ALA A 70 -0.44 12.03 -6.70
C ALA A 70 0.98 12.28 -7.23
N LYS A 71 1.93 11.48 -6.74
CA LYS A 71 3.35 11.57 -7.07
C LYS A 71 3.92 10.23 -7.48
N LYS A 72 4.82 10.25 -8.45
CA LYS A 72 5.57 9.06 -8.88
C LYS A 72 6.56 8.64 -7.81
N ILE A 73 6.70 7.34 -7.61
CA ILE A 73 7.76 6.73 -6.79
C ILE A 73 8.87 6.27 -7.75
N ARG A 74 10.12 6.59 -7.44
CA ARG A 74 11.29 6.33 -8.29
C ARG A 74 12.42 5.69 -7.50
N LEU A 75 13.16 4.80 -8.14
CA LEU A 75 14.42 4.31 -7.60
C LEU A 75 15.48 5.40 -7.73
N VAL A 76 15.93 5.94 -6.61
CA VAL A 76 17.06 6.87 -6.54
C VAL A 76 18.32 6.07 -6.24
N ARG A 77 19.32 6.22 -7.11
CA ARG A 77 20.60 5.53 -7.00
C ARG A 77 21.25 5.80 -5.64
N ASP A 78 21.77 4.73 -5.02
CA ASP A 78 22.45 4.75 -3.71
C ASP A 78 21.57 5.24 -2.52
N VAL A 79 20.26 5.40 -2.72
CA VAL A 79 19.29 5.81 -1.69
C VAL A 79 18.20 4.75 -1.51
N GLY A 80 17.50 4.35 -2.58
CA GLY A 80 16.34 3.46 -2.53
C GLY A 80 15.13 4.03 -3.27
N MET A 81 13.95 3.47 -3.05
CA MET A 81 12.72 4.06 -3.62
C MET A 81 12.39 5.34 -2.87
N GLN A 82 12.03 6.39 -3.60
CA GLN A 82 11.63 7.69 -3.06
C GLN A 82 10.38 8.19 -3.76
N VAL A 83 9.47 8.80 -3.01
CA VAL A 83 8.44 9.67 -3.61
C VAL A 83 9.13 10.87 -4.25
N SER A 84 8.92 11.05 -5.56
CA SER A 84 9.51 12.14 -6.34
C SER A 84 8.58 13.36 -6.41
N ASP A 85 9.10 14.48 -6.90
CA ASP A 85 8.29 15.67 -7.19
C ASP A 85 7.46 15.56 -8.47
N GLU A 86 7.68 14.52 -9.29
CA GLU A 86 6.93 14.29 -10.53
C GLU A 86 5.47 13.96 -10.23
N SER A 87 4.55 14.76 -10.77
CA SER A 87 3.11 14.47 -10.67
C SER A 87 2.74 13.22 -11.46
N ALA A 88 1.73 12.51 -10.96
CA ALA A 88 1.13 11.36 -11.61
C ALA A 88 -0.37 11.59 -11.82
N VAL A 89 -0.95 10.89 -12.80
CA VAL A 89 -2.40 10.73 -12.90
C VAL A 89 -2.70 9.30 -12.43
N PRO A 90 -3.40 9.12 -11.30
CA PRO A 90 -3.77 7.80 -10.82
C PRO A 90 -4.68 7.08 -11.81
N ASN A 91 -4.27 5.88 -12.20
CA ASN A 91 -5.06 4.92 -12.97
C ASN A 91 -4.70 3.51 -12.49
N PRO A 92 -5.07 3.14 -11.24
CA PRO A 92 -4.62 1.91 -10.61
C PRO A 92 -5.10 0.68 -11.36
N THR A 93 -4.15 -0.14 -11.82
CA THR A 93 -4.42 -1.56 -12.09
C THR A 93 -4.48 -2.33 -10.78
N VAL A 94 -3.61 -1.95 -9.82
CA VAL A 94 -3.66 -2.40 -8.42
C VAL A 94 -3.72 -1.20 -7.49
N ALA A 95 -4.73 -1.15 -6.63
CA ALA A 95 -4.82 -0.18 -5.55
C ALA A 95 -4.32 -0.79 -4.24
N VAL A 96 -3.44 -0.08 -3.53
CA VAL A 96 -2.89 -0.49 -2.24
C VAL A 96 -3.36 0.48 -1.16
N LEU A 97 -4.19 0.02 -0.23
CA LEU A 97 -4.63 0.78 0.93
C LEU A 97 -3.68 0.52 2.11
N MET A 98 -3.10 1.58 2.64
CA MET A 98 -2.32 1.52 3.86
C MET A 98 -3.22 1.63 5.10
N GLY A 99 -3.02 0.74 6.08
CA GLY A 99 -3.79 0.69 7.33
C GLY A 99 -3.76 1.99 8.14
N GLY A 100 -2.76 2.83 7.92
CA GLY A 100 -2.72 4.18 8.48
C GLY A 100 -3.96 5.00 8.15
N LEU A 101 -4.57 4.83 6.97
CA LEU A 101 -5.80 5.55 6.58
C LEU A 101 -7.00 5.25 7.48
N SER A 102 -7.02 4.09 8.11
CA SER A 102 -8.14 3.68 8.96
C SER A 102 -7.99 4.11 10.41
N MET A 103 -6.84 4.68 10.78
CA MET A 103 -6.59 5.15 12.14
C MET A 103 -7.53 6.31 12.53
N PRO A 104 -7.88 6.44 13.82
CA PRO A 104 -8.60 7.61 14.32
C PRO A 104 -7.86 8.93 14.01
N ASN A 105 -8.62 10.00 13.79
CA ASN A 105 -8.12 11.36 13.54
C ASN A 105 -7.35 11.58 12.22
N VAL A 106 -7.36 10.58 11.32
CA VAL A 106 -6.91 10.78 9.94
C VAL A 106 -7.98 11.56 9.18
N PRO A 107 -7.62 12.55 8.34
CA PRO A 107 -8.57 13.45 7.68
C PRO A 107 -9.27 12.81 6.47
N VAL A 108 -9.59 11.51 6.54
CA VAL A 108 -10.43 10.81 5.56
C VAL A 108 -11.40 9.87 6.26
N THR A 109 -12.60 9.74 5.71
CA THR A 109 -13.56 8.74 6.15
C THR A 109 -13.42 7.46 5.32
N LYS A 110 -13.90 6.35 5.88
CA LYS A 110 -13.95 5.06 5.18
C LYS A 110 -14.77 5.16 3.89
N GLU A 111 -15.83 5.94 3.90
CA GLU A 111 -16.73 6.17 2.76
C GLU A 111 -16.03 6.97 1.67
N GLN A 112 -15.24 8.00 2.00
CA GLN A 112 -14.43 8.74 1.03
C GLN A 112 -13.38 7.84 0.38
N VAL A 113 -12.72 6.97 1.16
CA VAL A 113 -11.78 6.00 0.58
C VAL A 113 -12.51 5.02 -0.34
N LYS A 114 -13.67 4.52 0.08
CA LYS A 114 -14.47 3.61 -0.75
C LYS A 114 -14.90 4.27 -2.07
N GLU A 115 -15.36 5.52 -2.04
CA GLU A 115 -15.77 6.25 -3.25
C GLU A 115 -14.61 6.36 -4.26
N VAL A 116 -13.40 6.69 -3.79
CA VAL A 116 -12.21 6.79 -4.66
C VAL A 116 -11.79 5.42 -5.18
N ILE A 117 -11.85 4.36 -4.37
CA ILE A 117 -11.50 3.02 -4.85
C ILE A 117 -12.55 2.49 -5.85
N ASP A 118 -13.84 2.72 -5.59
CA ASP A 118 -14.94 2.28 -6.46
C ASP A 118 -15.01 3.09 -7.76
N SER A 119 -14.50 4.33 -7.80
CA SER A 119 -14.43 5.13 -9.02
C SER A 119 -13.40 4.58 -10.02
N HIS A 120 -12.45 3.79 -9.54
CA HIS A 120 -11.50 3.07 -10.36
C HIS A 120 -11.98 1.65 -10.65
N HIS A 121 -11.72 1.18 -11.86
CA HIS A 121 -11.89 -0.24 -12.21
C HIS A 121 -10.62 -1.03 -11.95
N ALA A 122 -9.99 -0.81 -10.78
CA ALA A 122 -8.79 -1.52 -10.40
C ALA A 122 -9.05 -3.04 -10.38
N SER A 123 -8.13 -3.80 -10.97
CA SER A 123 -8.26 -5.25 -11.07
C SER A 123 -7.99 -5.95 -9.73
N SER A 124 -7.32 -5.26 -8.81
CA SER A 124 -7.03 -5.79 -7.48
C SER A 124 -6.93 -4.70 -6.43
N LEU A 125 -7.43 -5.03 -5.23
CA LEU A 125 -7.32 -4.23 -4.02
C LEU A 125 -6.45 -4.95 -2.99
N VAL A 126 -5.36 -4.31 -2.58
CA VAL A 126 -4.41 -4.82 -1.59
C VAL A 126 -4.49 -3.98 -0.32
N GLY A 127 -4.52 -4.63 0.84
CA GLY A 127 -4.41 -3.98 2.14
C GLY A 127 -3.04 -4.25 2.76
N VAL A 128 -2.34 -3.22 3.22
CA VAL A 128 -1.14 -3.37 4.05
C VAL A 128 -1.34 -2.65 5.37
N SER A 129 -1.45 -3.41 6.45
CA SER A 129 -1.80 -2.92 7.78
C SER A 129 -0.77 -3.38 8.82
N PHE A 130 -0.76 -2.67 9.94
CA PHE A 130 0.02 -3.04 11.10
C PHE A 130 -0.90 -3.13 12.30
N MET A 131 -0.62 -4.07 13.21
CA MET A 131 -1.33 -4.22 14.48
C MET A 131 -2.85 -4.40 14.30
N LYS A 132 -3.28 -5.09 13.24
CA LYS A 132 -4.69 -5.36 12.92
C LYS A 132 -5.56 -4.12 12.71
N MET A 133 -4.99 -3.03 12.20
CA MET A 133 -5.70 -1.74 12.16
C MET A 133 -7.00 -1.82 11.35
N PHE A 134 -7.00 -2.42 10.15
CA PHE A 134 -8.22 -2.57 9.35
C PHE A 134 -9.31 -3.41 10.04
N GLU A 135 -8.91 -4.43 10.81
CA GLU A 135 -9.85 -5.26 11.57
C GLU A 135 -10.47 -4.43 12.72
N LYS A 136 -9.61 -3.79 13.53
CA LYS A 136 -10.01 -2.96 14.68
C LYS A 136 -10.94 -1.82 14.29
N THR A 137 -10.76 -1.25 13.11
CA THR A 137 -11.54 -0.11 12.62
C THR A 137 -12.73 -0.54 11.74
N GLY A 138 -12.92 -1.85 11.56
CA GLY A 138 -14.06 -2.42 10.83
C GLY A 138 -14.00 -2.24 9.31
N TRP A 139 -12.83 -1.94 8.75
CA TRP A 139 -12.64 -1.75 7.30
C TRP A 139 -12.73 -3.07 6.53
N LEU A 140 -12.40 -4.20 7.16
CA LEU A 140 -12.54 -5.54 6.57
C LEU A 140 -13.99 -5.94 6.24
N LYS A 141 -14.98 -5.16 6.69
CA LYS A 141 -16.41 -5.35 6.33
C LYS A 141 -16.83 -4.51 5.12
N THR A 142 -15.96 -3.61 4.66
CA THR A 142 -16.28 -2.60 3.64
C THR A 142 -15.43 -2.79 2.39
N PHE A 143 -14.20 -3.30 2.54
CA PHE A 143 -13.27 -3.54 1.45
C PHE A 143 -13.03 -5.03 1.26
N ASP A 144 -13.23 -5.51 0.03
CA ASP A 144 -12.96 -6.88 -0.37
C ASP A 144 -11.52 -6.99 -0.90
N PHE A 145 -10.57 -7.13 0.01
CA PHE A 145 -9.14 -7.24 -0.34
C PHE A 145 -8.82 -8.57 -1.02
N ASN A 146 -8.15 -8.50 -2.18
CA ASN A 146 -7.55 -9.66 -2.84
C ASN A 146 -6.32 -10.18 -2.08
N LEU A 147 -5.57 -9.26 -1.47
CA LEU A 147 -4.45 -9.56 -0.57
C LEU A 147 -4.52 -8.64 0.65
N LEU A 148 -4.38 -9.21 1.85
CA LEU A 148 -4.21 -8.45 3.08
C LEU A 148 -2.92 -8.91 3.76
N ILE A 149 -1.97 -7.99 3.92
CA ILE A 149 -0.78 -8.18 4.73
C ILE A 149 -0.99 -7.40 6.03
N ASP A 150 -1.07 -8.10 7.16
CA ASP A 150 -1.08 -7.47 8.48
C ASP A 150 0.15 -7.90 9.27
N ALA A 151 1.03 -6.94 9.58
CA ALA A 151 2.25 -7.19 10.32
C ALA A 151 2.12 -6.72 11.77
N THR A 152 2.82 -7.40 12.68
CA THR A 152 2.89 -7.00 14.09
C THR A 152 4.31 -6.55 14.40
N ILE A 153 4.46 -5.33 14.95
CA ILE A 153 5.72 -4.80 15.47
C ILE A 153 5.68 -4.97 16.98
N ASP A 154 6.03 -6.17 17.44
CA ASP A 154 6.01 -6.57 18.84
C ASP A 154 6.97 -7.76 19.05
N PRO A 155 7.92 -7.70 20.00
CA PRO A 155 8.21 -6.59 20.91
C PRO A 155 9.03 -5.46 20.26
N VAL A 156 9.07 -4.31 20.94
CA VAL A 156 10.06 -3.25 20.69
C VAL A 156 10.92 -3.13 21.93
N ASP A 157 12.13 -3.68 21.89
CA ASP A 157 13.09 -3.59 22.97
C ASP A 157 13.90 -2.29 22.87
N VAL A 158 13.99 -1.56 23.98
CA VAL A 158 14.72 -0.28 24.06
C VAL A 158 15.77 -0.37 25.17
N TRP A 159 17.04 -0.34 24.77
CA TRP A 159 18.18 -0.30 25.68
C TRP A 159 18.74 1.13 25.75
N ARG A 160 19.38 1.49 26.86
CA ARG A 160 20.07 2.77 27.06
C ARG A 160 21.54 2.54 27.36
#